data_AF-A0A7Y8MD37-F1
#
_entry.id   AF-A0A7Y8MD37-F1
#
_cell.length_a   1.000
_cell.length_b   1.000
_cell.length_c   1.000
_cell.angle_alpha   90.00
_cell.angle_beta   90.00
_cell.angle_gamma   90.00
#
_symmetry.space_group_name_H-M   'P 1'
#
loop_
_entity.id
_entity.type
_entity.pdbx_description
1 polymer ?
#
loop_
_entity_poly.entity_id
_entity_poly.type
_entity_poly.pdbx_seq_one_letter_code
_entity_poly.pdbx_strand_id
1 'polypeptide(L)'
;PGLHDHVAMLDSLARKHDVTGRVIFVDGGVLADMLRKTNGVITVNSTAGLTAVEFGRPTITLGRAIYDMPGLTFQGSIDRFWTRASRPDEELYAAFRREVIARTQINGSFWTPEGITLALEVAIPRLLKGAVAARPAEGTASPFPELETARAVAR
;
A
#
# COMPACT_ATOMS: atom_id res chain seq x y z
N PRO A 1 -3.99 -10.84 -23.48
CA PRO A 1 -4.57 -9.80 -22.61
C PRO A 1 -3.50 -8.75 -22.28
N GLY A 2 -3.86 -7.46 -22.31
CA GLY A 2 -2.94 -6.33 -22.26
C GLY A 2 -2.54 -5.83 -23.65
N LEU A 3 -2.64 -4.52 -23.91
CA LEU A 3 -2.30 -3.89 -25.20
C LEU A 3 -0.80 -4.04 -25.58
N HIS A 4 0.02 -4.52 -24.64
CA HIS A 4 1.47 -4.64 -24.74
C HIS A 4 1.92 -6.03 -24.29
N ASP A 5 2.90 -6.57 -24.99
CA ASP A 5 3.58 -7.81 -24.61
C ASP A 5 4.57 -7.52 -23.46
N HIS A 6 4.06 -7.65 -22.23
CA HIS A 6 4.84 -7.40 -21.02
C HIS A 6 6.00 -8.39 -20.84
N VAL A 7 5.85 -9.64 -21.32
CA VAL A 7 6.90 -10.65 -21.24
C VAL A 7 8.06 -10.25 -22.15
N ALA A 8 7.77 -9.94 -23.42
CA ALA A 8 8.80 -9.49 -24.35
C ALA A 8 9.49 -8.19 -23.88
N MET A 9 8.73 -7.27 -23.28
CA MET A 9 9.28 -6.06 -22.68
C MET A 9 10.23 -6.37 -21.51
N LEU A 10 9.81 -7.24 -20.58
CA LEU A 10 10.63 -7.66 -19.45
C LEU A 10 11.88 -8.40 -19.90
N ASP A 11 11.80 -9.28 -20.89
CA ASP A 11 12.97 -10.00 -21.43
C ASP A 11 13.98 -9.06 -22.10
N SER A 12 13.49 -8.03 -22.79
CA SER A 12 14.34 -6.99 -23.37
C SER A 12 15.06 -6.19 -22.27
N LEU A 13 14.33 -5.76 -21.24
CA LEU A 13 14.89 -5.04 -20.10
C LEU A 13 15.86 -5.92 -19.30
N ALA A 14 15.54 -7.19 -19.10
CA ALA A 14 16.38 -8.12 -18.34
C ALA A 14 17.73 -8.34 -19.03
N ARG A 15 17.73 -8.49 -20.36
CA ARG A 15 18.97 -8.55 -21.15
C ARG A 15 19.76 -7.25 -21.09
N LYS A 16 19.09 -6.09 -21.24
CA LYS A 16 19.72 -4.76 -21.19
C LYS A 16 20.43 -4.50 -19.86
N HIS A 17 19.87 -5.00 -18.76
CA HIS A 17 20.38 -4.78 -17.40
C HIS A 17 21.16 -5.97 -16.81
N ASP A 18 21.48 -6.99 -17.62
CA ASP A 18 22.21 -8.19 -17.20
C ASP A 18 21.60 -8.91 -15.97
N VAL A 19 20.28 -8.99 -15.96
CA VAL A 19 19.48 -9.66 -14.92
C VAL A 19 18.67 -10.84 -15.48
N THR A 20 19.00 -11.30 -16.69
CA THR A 20 18.37 -12.47 -17.30
C THR A 20 18.42 -13.69 -16.36
N GLY A 21 17.32 -14.43 -16.26
CA GLY A 21 17.18 -15.56 -15.33
C GLY A 21 16.94 -15.18 -13.86
N ARG A 22 17.00 -13.88 -13.51
CA ARG A 22 16.66 -13.36 -12.17
C ARG A 22 15.32 -12.63 -12.13
N VAL A 23 14.65 -12.51 -13.28
CA VAL A 23 13.34 -11.87 -13.42
C VAL A 23 12.30 -12.95 -13.72
N ILE A 24 11.24 -12.98 -12.91
CA ILE A 24 10.10 -13.88 -13.11
C ILE A 24 8.87 -13.01 -13.31
N PHE A 25 8.22 -13.15 -14.46
CA PHE A 25 6.91 -12.56 -14.70
C PHE A 25 5.83 -13.47 -14.12
N VAL A 26 4.89 -12.87 -13.38
CA VAL A 26 3.79 -13.58 -12.74
C VAL A 26 2.48 -12.93 -13.17
N ASP A 27 1.70 -13.66 -13.97
CA ASP A 27 0.39 -13.23 -14.45
C ASP A 27 -0.71 -13.94 -13.65
N GLY A 28 -1.03 -13.38 -12.48
CA GLY A 28 -2.05 -13.89 -11.57
C GLY A 28 -1.52 -14.78 -10.44
N GLY A 29 -2.43 -15.48 -9.77
CA GLY A 29 -2.17 -16.24 -8.55
C GLY A 29 -2.55 -15.49 -7.27
N VAL A 30 -2.24 -16.08 -6.13
CA VAL A 30 -2.61 -15.54 -4.81
C VAL A 30 -1.49 -14.62 -4.31
N LEU A 31 -1.61 -13.32 -4.62
CA LEU A 31 -0.61 -12.31 -4.24
C LEU A 31 -0.25 -12.38 -2.74
N ALA A 32 -1.22 -12.62 -1.86
CA ALA A 32 -0.98 -12.70 -0.43
C ALA A 32 0.03 -13.80 -0.06
N ASP A 33 -0.06 -14.97 -0.70
CA ASP A 33 0.85 -16.09 -0.43
C ASP A 33 2.25 -15.83 -0.97
N MET A 34 2.34 -15.11 -2.10
CA MET A 34 3.61 -14.66 -2.65
C MET A 34 4.28 -13.68 -1.69
N LEU A 35 3.56 -12.63 -1.26
CA LEU A 35 4.07 -11.59 -0.38
C LEU A 35 4.59 -12.18 0.95
N ARG A 36 3.88 -13.12 1.57
CA ARG A 36 4.34 -13.81 2.80
C ARG A 36 5.71 -14.47 2.67
N LYS A 37 6.06 -14.92 1.45
CA LYS A 37 7.31 -15.64 1.16
C LYS A 37 8.41 -14.74 0.56
N THR A 38 8.14 -13.45 0.38
CA THR A 38 9.13 -12.50 -0.13
C THR A 38 10.09 -12.02 0.95
N ASN A 39 11.32 -11.69 0.54
CA ASN A 39 12.32 -11.05 1.39
C ASN A 39 12.12 -9.53 1.50
N GLY A 40 11.45 -8.93 0.52
CA GLY A 40 11.12 -7.51 0.50
C GLY A 40 10.31 -7.15 -0.75
N VAL A 41 9.65 -6.00 -0.71
CA VAL A 41 8.73 -5.54 -1.75
C VAL A 41 9.10 -4.13 -2.20
N ILE A 42 9.27 -3.96 -3.51
CA ILE A 42 9.44 -2.65 -4.15
C ILE A 42 8.17 -2.39 -4.94
N THR A 43 7.55 -1.24 -4.73
CA THR A 43 6.33 -0.86 -5.45
C THR A 43 6.35 0.59 -5.86
N VAL A 44 5.57 0.97 -6.87
CA VAL A 44 5.36 2.38 -7.23
C VAL A 44 4.35 3.00 -6.26
N ASN A 45 3.11 2.49 -6.25
CA ASN A 45 2.03 2.98 -5.38
C ASN A 45 0.92 1.93 -5.20
N SER A 46 1.23 0.66 -5.43
CA SER A 46 0.23 -0.40 -5.38
C SER A 46 -0.24 -0.64 -3.95
N THR A 47 -1.50 -1.01 -3.75
CA THR A 47 -1.98 -1.52 -2.45
C THR A 47 -1.29 -2.81 -2.05
N ALA A 48 -0.65 -3.51 -3.01
CA ALA A 48 0.24 -4.64 -2.73
C ALA A 48 1.36 -4.28 -1.74
N GLY A 49 1.87 -3.04 -1.75
CA GLY A 49 2.85 -2.58 -0.77
C GLY A 49 2.26 -2.48 0.63
N LEU A 50 1.01 -2.02 0.77
CA LEU A 50 0.31 -2.00 2.06
C LEU A 50 0.07 -3.41 2.61
N THR A 51 -0.30 -4.35 1.73
CA THR A 51 -0.41 -5.78 2.10
C THR A 51 0.95 -6.38 2.48
N ALA A 52 2.03 -5.97 1.82
CA ALA A 52 3.38 -6.39 2.20
C ALA A 52 3.74 -5.89 3.61
N VAL A 53 3.40 -4.64 3.92
CA VAL A 53 3.57 -4.04 5.25
C VAL A 53 2.76 -4.81 6.29
N GLU A 54 1.50 -5.17 5.99
CA GLU A 54 0.65 -6.01 6.87
C GLU A 54 1.29 -7.37 7.20
N PHE A 55 2.00 -7.98 6.24
CA PHE A 55 2.75 -9.22 6.45
C PHE A 55 4.16 -9.01 7.03
N GLY A 56 4.48 -7.80 7.49
CA GLY A 56 5.77 -7.46 8.08
C GLY A 56 6.94 -7.59 7.10
N ARG A 57 6.70 -7.44 5.79
CA ARG A 57 7.76 -7.50 4.78
C ARG A 57 8.43 -6.13 4.65
N PRO A 58 9.78 -6.06 4.62
CA PRO A 58 10.48 -4.83 4.25
C PRO A 58 9.92 -4.30 2.92
N THR A 59 9.48 -3.05 2.91
CA THR A 59 8.77 -2.47 1.76
C THR A 59 9.32 -1.09 1.43
N ILE A 60 9.57 -0.79 0.16
CA ILE A 60 9.90 0.56 -0.33
C ILE A 60 8.90 0.96 -1.41
N THR A 61 8.44 2.20 -1.32
CA THR A 61 7.53 2.82 -2.28
C THR A 61 8.32 3.84 -3.10
N LEU A 62 8.17 3.81 -4.43
CA LEU A 62 8.88 4.71 -5.35
C LEU A 62 8.02 5.87 -5.86
N GLY A 63 6.70 5.78 -5.65
CA GLY A 63 5.73 6.83 -5.95
C GLY A 63 4.97 7.26 -4.70
N ARG A 64 3.89 8.02 -4.89
CA ARG A 64 3.09 8.53 -3.76
C ARG A 64 2.13 7.46 -3.26
N ALA A 65 2.35 6.97 -2.05
CA ALA A 65 1.41 6.11 -1.33
C ALA A 65 1.12 6.68 0.06
N ILE A 66 -0.11 6.52 0.53
CA ILE A 66 -0.54 7.06 1.84
C ILE A 66 0.16 6.38 3.04
N TYR A 67 0.72 5.18 2.82
CA TYR A 67 1.48 4.42 3.80
C TYR A 67 2.99 4.62 3.67
N ASP A 68 3.46 5.43 2.70
CA ASP A 68 4.87 5.70 2.51
C ASP A 68 5.36 6.68 3.56
N MET A 69 5.84 6.15 4.68
CA MET A 69 6.25 6.94 5.82
C MET A 69 7.28 6.20 6.67
N PRO A 70 8.19 6.91 7.37
CA PRO A 70 9.07 6.31 8.36
C PRO A 70 8.33 5.40 9.32
N GLY A 71 8.87 4.20 9.52
CA GLY A 71 8.31 3.13 10.35
C GLY A 71 7.47 2.11 9.57
N LEU A 72 6.81 2.50 8.47
CA LEU A 72 6.02 1.57 7.65
C LEU A 72 6.77 1.12 6.39
N THR A 73 7.47 2.04 5.75
CA THR A 73 8.27 1.78 4.54
C THR A 73 9.70 2.24 4.73
N PHE A 74 10.63 1.63 3.99
CA PHE A 74 12.02 2.02 3.94
C PHE A 74 12.17 3.36 3.21
N GLN A 75 12.86 4.31 3.83
CA GLN A 75 12.95 5.71 3.37
C GLN A 75 14.29 6.04 2.69
N GLY A 76 15.13 5.03 2.40
CA GLY A 76 16.41 5.20 1.72
C GLY A 76 16.34 4.91 0.21
N SER A 77 17.50 4.84 -0.45
CA SER A 77 17.59 4.44 -1.86
C SER A 77 17.34 2.95 -2.07
N ILE A 78 16.96 2.57 -3.29
CA ILE A 78 16.81 1.16 -3.69
C ILE A 78 18.10 0.37 -3.44
N ASP A 79 19.28 0.94 -3.69
CA ASP A 79 20.55 0.25 -3.46
C ASP A 79 20.74 -0.15 -1.98
N ARG A 80 20.30 0.71 -1.06
CA ARG A 80 20.36 0.44 0.38
C ARG A 80 19.25 -0.49 0.84
N PHE A 81 18.11 -0.53 0.16
CA PHE A 81 16.97 -1.37 0.52
C PHE A 81 17.38 -2.84 0.70
N TRP A 82 18.16 -3.37 -0.25
CA TRP A 82 18.59 -4.78 -0.25
C TRP A 82 19.39 -5.22 0.98
N THR A 83 20.03 -4.29 1.68
CA THR A 83 20.95 -4.59 2.79
C THR A 83 20.56 -3.94 4.11
N ARG A 84 19.70 -2.92 4.08
CA ARG A 84 19.39 -2.08 5.25
C ARG A 84 17.90 -2.01 5.57
N ALA A 85 17.02 -2.53 4.72
CA ALA A 85 15.60 -2.47 4.98
C ALA A 85 15.23 -3.33 6.20
N SER A 86 14.49 -2.74 7.13
CA SER A 86 13.94 -3.41 8.30
C SER A 86 12.48 -3.79 8.07
N ARG A 87 11.96 -4.63 8.95
CA ARG A 87 10.51 -4.89 8.99
C ARG A 87 9.77 -3.60 9.37
N PRO A 88 8.53 -3.42 8.90
CA PRO A 88 7.64 -2.38 9.38
C PRO A 88 7.37 -2.51 10.87
N ASP A 89 7.10 -1.39 11.52
CA ASP A 89 6.61 -1.31 12.89
C ASP A 89 5.15 -1.78 12.95
N GLU A 90 4.89 -2.85 13.71
CA GLU A 90 3.58 -3.48 13.81
C GLU A 90 2.56 -2.61 14.57
N GLU A 91 3.00 -1.85 15.57
CA GLU A 91 2.13 -0.96 16.34
C GLU A 91 1.73 0.27 15.52
N LEU A 92 2.70 0.85 14.80
CA LEU A 92 2.46 1.93 13.87
C LEU A 92 1.53 1.50 12.75
N TYR A 93 1.72 0.28 12.21
CA TYR A 93 0.83 -0.27 11.19
C TYR A 93 -0.59 -0.43 11.73
N ALA A 94 -0.75 -0.98 12.94
CA ALA A 94 -2.06 -1.14 13.57
C ALA A 94 -2.77 0.22 13.76
N ALA A 95 -2.04 1.25 14.19
CA ALA A 95 -2.57 2.61 14.31
C ALA A 95 -2.96 3.19 12.95
N PHE A 96 -2.09 3.08 11.95
CA PHE A 96 -2.34 3.54 10.58
C PHE A 96 -3.59 2.89 9.99
N ARG A 97 -3.71 1.57 10.13
CA ARG A 97 -4.85 0.81 9.63
C ARG A 97 -6.15 1.26 10.28
N ARG A 98 -6.18 1.47 11.60
CA ARG A 98 -7.37 1.97 12.31
C ARG A 98 -7.82 3.32 11.75
N GLU A 99 -6.87 4.24 11.59
CA GLU A 99 -7.15 5.59 11.11
C GLU A 99 -7.67 5.62 9.67
N VAL A 100 -7.04 4.86 8.77
CA VAL A 100 -7.50 4.75 7.37
C VAL A 100 -8.92 4.16 7.31
N ILE A 101 -9.19 3.09 8.06
CA ILE A 101 -10.53 2.48 8.12
C ILE A 101 -11.56 3.50 8.63
N ALA A 102 -11.27 4.18 9.74
CA ALA A 102 -12.20 5.08 10.39
C ALA A 102 -12.55 6.31 9.53
N ARG A 103 -11.58 6.84 8.79
CA ARG A 103 -11.73 8.13 8.09
C ARG A 103 -12.08 8.01 6.61
N THR A 104 -11.65 6.94 5.93
CA THR A 104 -11.75 6.89 4.48
C THR A 104 -12.58 5.72 3.95
N GLN A 105 -12.86 4.71 4.75
CA GLN A 105 -13.53 3.49 4.28
C GLN A 105 -15.01 3.48 4.67
N ILE A 106 -15.81 2.81 3.83
CA ILE A 106 -17.19 2.41 4.11
C ILE A 106 -17.23 0.88 3.94
N ASN A 107 -17.77 0.17 4.93
CA ASN A 107 -17.92 -1.28 4.83
C ASN A 107 -18.94 -1.63 3.73
N GLY A 108 -18.60 -2.60 2.89
CA GLY A 108 -19.48 -3.06 1.82
C GLY A 108 -18.74 -3.77 0.69
N SER A 109 -19.46 -4.06 -0.39
CA SER A 109 -18.94 -4.68 -1.61
C SER A 109 -19.74 -4.18 -2.82
N PHE A 110 -19.11 -4.13 -3.99
CA PHE A 110 -19.79 -3.85 -5.25
C PHE A 110 -20.35 -5.11 -5.94
N TRP A 111 -20.03 -6.29 -5.42
CA TRP A 111 -20.23 -7.56 -6.13
C TRP A 111 -21.40 -8.40 -5.60
N THR A 112 -21.83 -8.17 -4.37
CA THR A 112 -22.91 -8.94 -3.74
C THR A 112 -24.05 -8.03 -3.32
N PRO A 113 -25.32 -8.46 -3.43
CA PRO A 113 -26.46 -7.67 -2.97
C PRO A 113 -26.33 -7.21 -1.51
N GLU A 114 -25.82 -8.08 -0.63
CA GLU A 114 -25.64 -7.80 0.79
C GLU A 114 -24.57 -6.74 1.02
N GLY A 115 -23.45 -6.83 0.29
CA GLY A 115 -22.36 -5.86 0.41
C GLY A 115 -22.71 -4.51 -0.21
N ILE A 116 -23.52 -4.49 -1.27
CA ILE A 116 -24.06 -3.25 -1.84
C ILE A 116 -25.00 -2.61 -0.83
N THR A 117 -25.90 -3.38 -0.23
CA THR A 117 -26.83 -2.88 0.79
C THR A 117 -26.09 -2.26 1.97
N LEU A 118 -25.08 -2.97 2.52
CA LEU A 118 -24.24 -2.45 3.61
C LEU A 118 -23.54 -1.13 3.25
N ALA A 119 -23.04 -0.99 2.02
CA ALA A 119 -22.40 0.25 1.57
C ALA A 119 -23.42 1.40 1.49
N LEU A 120 -24.62 1.14 0.96
CA LEU A 120 -25.66 2.15 0.74
C LEU A 120 -26.22 2.72 2.04
N GLU A 121 -26.34 1.90 3.09
CA GLU A 121 -26.79 2.34 4.43
C GLU A 121 -25.95 3.50 4.98
N VAL A 122 -24.65 3.52 4.66
CA VAL A 122 -23.72 4.56 5.11
C VAL A 122 -23.53 5.65 4.05
N ALA A 123 -23.42 5.28 2.77
CA ALA A 123 -23.07 6.21 1.70
C ALA A 123 -24.21 7.20 1.41
N ILE A 124 -25.47 6.74 1.33
CA ILE A 124 -26.62 7.60 0.98
C ILE A 124 -26.78 8.76 1.97
N PRO A 125 -26.83 8.54 3.31
CA PRO A 125 -26.95 9.64 4.25
C PRO A 125 -25.78 10.63 4.19
N ARG A 126 -24.55 10.17 3.91
CA ARG A 126 -23.38 11.04 3.80
C ARG A 126 -23.44 11.94 2.56
N LEU A 127 -23.83 11.37 1.42
CA LEU A 127 -24.00 12.10 0.16
C LEU A 127 -25.11 13.15 0.25
N LEU A 128 -26.28 12.77 0.81
CA LEU A 128 -27.43 13.68 0.95
C LEU A 128 -27.18 14.84 1.92
N LYS A 129 -26.29 14.64 2.92
CA LYS A 129 -25.90 15.70 3.85
C LYS A 129 -24.87 16.70 3.28
N GLY A 130 -24.39 16.50 2.05
CA GLY A 130 -23.37 17.36 1.43
C GLY A 130 -22.02 17.34 2.15
N ALA A 131 -21.80 16.37 3.04
CA ALA A 131 -20.60 16.29 3.86
C ALA A 131 -19.46 15.63 3.07
N VAL A 132 -18.94 16.34 2.06
CA VAL A 132 -17.58 16.07 1.61
C VAL A 132 -16.68 16.74 2.62
N ALA A 133 -15.99 15.96 3.46
CA ALA A 133 -14.96 16.51 4.34
C ALA A 133 -14.01 17.34 3.47
N ALA A 134 -13.82 18.61 3.84
CA ALA A 134 -12.95 19.51 3.10
C ALA A 134 -11.60 18.84 2.87
N ARG A 135 -11.10 18.89 1.63
CA ARG A 135 -9.76 18.39 1.31
C ARG A 135 -8.78 19.21 2.18
N PRO A 136 -8.01 18.60 3.08
CA PRO A 136 -7.02 19.35 3.84
C PRO A 136 -6.07 20.04 2.86
N ALA A 137 -5.71 21.29 3.15
CA ALA A 137 -4.80 22.06 2.32
C ALA A 137 -3.44 21.34 2.19
N GLU A 138 -2.82 21.42 1.02
CA GLU A 138 -1.48 20.84 0.84
C GLU A 138 -0.50 21.44 1.86
N GLY A 139 0.16 20.57 2.64
CA GLY A 139 1.14 20.96 3.64
C GLY A 139 0.64 21.07 5.09
N THR A 140 -0.64 20.78 5.38
CA THR A 140 -1.10 20.66 6.77
C THR A 140 -0.61 19.37 7.42
N ALA A 141 -0.50 19.38 8.76
CA ALA A 141 -0.16 18.22 9.59
C ALA A 141 -0.89 16.94 9.14
N SER A 142 -0.22 15.79 9.32
CA SER A 142 -0.73 14.48 8.93
C SER A 142 -2.24 14.38 9.18
N PRO A 143 -3.06 13.97 8.19
CA PRO A 143 -4.51 13.77 8.39
C PRO A 143 -4.82 12.69 9.43
N PHE A 144 -3.78 12.06 9.97
CA PHE A 144 -3.77 11.06 11.02
C PHE A 144 -2.99 11.60 12.24
N PRO A 145 -3.59 12.50 13.05
CA PRO A 145 -2.93 13.08 14.23
C PRO A 145 -2.52 12.00 15.26
N GLU A 146 -3.21 10.87 15.30
CA GLU A 146 -2.87 9.74 16.17
C GLU A 146 -1.58 9.03 15.76
N LEU A 147 -1.17 9.14 14.48
CA LEU A 147 0.12 8.62 14.02
C LEU A 147 1.30 9.46 14.53
N GLU A 148 1.09 10.74 14.79
CA GLU A 148 2.12 11.60 15.42
C GLU A 148 2.37 11.15 16.87
N THR A 149 1.32 10.74 17.58
CA THR A 149 1.43 10.19 18.95
C THR A 149 2.12 8.83 18.96
N ALA A 150 1.76 7.91 18.04
CA ALA A 150 2.43 6.61 17.92
C ALA A 150 3.93 6.74 17.59
N ARG A 151 4.29 7.72 16.75
CA ARG A 151 5.69 8.05 16.41
C ARG A 151 6.53 8.56 17.58
N ALA A 152 5.90 9.20 18.57
CA ALA A 152 6.59 9.69 19.75
C ALA A 152 6.90 8.59 20.77
N VAL A 153 6.12 7.49 20.75
CA VAL A 153 6.26 6.34 21.67
C VAL A 153 7.25 5.30 21.13
N ALA A 154 7.41 5.20 19.81
CA ALA A 154 8.33 4.26 19.14
C ALA A 154 9.79 4.77 19.00
N ARG A 155 10.18 5.86 19.69
CA ARG A 155 11.53 6.43 19.71
C ARG A 155 12.29 6.10 20.98
#